data_AF-A0A0H5Q4K6-F1
#
_entry.id   AF-A0A0H5Q4K6-F1
#
_cell.length_a   1.000
_cell.length_b   1.000
_cell.length_c   1.000
_cell.angle_alpha   90.00
_cell.angle_beta   90.00
_cell.angle_gamma   90.00
#
_symmetry.space_group_name_H-M   'P 1'
#
loop_
_entity.id
_entity.type
_entity.pdbx_description
1 polymer ?
#
loop_
_entity_poly.entity_id
_entity_poly.type
_entity_poly.pdbx_seq_one_letter_code
_entity_poly.pdbx_strand_id
1 'polypeptide(L)'
;MLTLTGTIRAATVLGGGVIKSTGEVKQPRPVLQVEGLDNRGLVQLYTLTVPSIEPYQGKIGDVIQVPVRAWAAGAAVNLSFEEKQ
;
A
#
# COMPACT_ATOMS: atom_id res chain seq x y z
N MET A 1 12.38 -10.98 4.02
CA MET A 1 11.08 -10.42 3.60
C MET A 1 10.27 -10.14 4.86
N LEU A 2 9.70 -8.95 5.00
CA LEU A 2 8.90 -8.59 6.18
C LEU A 2 7.42 -8.87 5.88
N THR A 3 6.61 -9.08 6.92
CA THR A 3 5.16 -9.25 6.79
C THR A 3 4.45 -8.15 7.55
N LEU A 4 3.64 -7.36 6.86
CA LEU A 4 2.70 -6.44 7.49
C LEU A 4 1.42 -7.22 7.82
N THR A 5 1.08 -7.28 9.11
CA THR A 5 -0.21 -7.80 9.56
C THR A 5 -1.07 -6.65 10.03
N GLY A 6 -2.32 -6.59 9.57
CA GLY A 6 -3.23 -5.50 9.93
C GLY A 6 -4.58 -5.61 9.26
N THR A 7 -5.43 -4.63 9.50
CA THR A 7 -6.81 -4.59 9.01
C THR A 7 -6.90 -3.79 7.72
N ILE A 8 -7.56 -4.31 6.69
CA ILE A 8 -7.76 -3.54 5.46
C ILE A 8 -8.72 -2.38 5.73
N ARG A 9 -8.30 -1.16 5.37
CA ARG A 9 -9.14 0.06 5.44
C ARG A 9 -9.57 0.57 4.08
N ALA A 10 -8.78 0.34 3.03
CA ALA A 10 -9.15 0.68 1.67
C ALA A 10 -8.40 -0.19 0.68
N ALA A 11 -9.02 -0.50 -0.46
CA ALA A 11 -8.38 -1.07 -1.63
C ALA A 11 -8.94 -0.32 -2.85
N THR A 12 -8.12 0.48 -3.51
CA THR A 12 -8.57 1.38 -4.58
C THR A 12 -7.49 1.64 -5.61
N VAL A 13 -7.88 2.10 -6.80
CA VAL A 13 -6.92 2.55 -7.82
C VAL A 13 -6.83 4.08 -7.73
N LEU A 14 -5.65 4.60 -7.40
CA LEU A 14 -5.39 6.03 -7.32
C LEU A 14 -4.87 6.57 -8.65
N GLY A 15 -5.48 7.68 -9.07
CA GLY A 15 -4.97 8.51 -10.15
C GLY A 15 -5.09 7.88 -11.54
N GLY A 16 -4.21 8.36 -12.43
CA GLY A 16 -4.40 8.32 -13.88
C GLY A 16 -4.57 9.74 -14.41
N GLY A 17 -3.89 10.08 -15.50
CA GLY A 17 -4.13 11.33 -16.23
C GLY A 17 -2.87 11.96 -16.83
N VAL A 18 -3.09 13.06 -17.53
CA VAL A 18 -2.02 13.84 -18.18
C VAL A 18 -1.78 15.11 -17.39
N ILE A 19 -0.53 15.36 -16.99
CA ILE A 19 -0.14 16.60 -16.34
C ILE A 19 -0.22 17.72 -17.39
N LYS A 20 -1.16 18.65 -17.24
CA LYS A 20 -1.42 19.71 -18.23
C LYS A 20 -0.19 20.58 -18.55
N SER A 21 0.71 20.77 -17.59
CA SER A 21 1.90 21.61 -17.75
C SER A 21 3.07 20.91 -18.45
N THR A 22 3.18 19.58 -18.36
CA THR A 22 4.33 18.82 -18.89
C THR A 22 3.96 17.80 -19.96
N GLY A 23 2.68 17.49 -20.13
CA GLY A 23 2.19 16.42 -21.00
C GLY A 23 2.49 15.01 -20.48
N GLU A 24 3.09 14.87 -19.29
CA GLU A 24 3.48 13.57 -18.75
C GLU A 24 2.25 12.75 -18.33
N VAL A 25 2.25 11.47 -18.69
CA VAL A 25 1.18 10.54 -18.33
C VAL A 25 1.47 9.92 -16.97
N LYS A 26 0.67 10.27 -15.95
CA LYS A 26 0.64 9.54 -14.69
C LYS A 26 -0.21 8.29 -14.86
N GLN A 27 0.41 7.13 -14.70
CA GLN A 27 -0.31 5.86 -14.72
C GLN A 27 -1.17 5.70 -13.46
N PRO A 28 -2.39 5.14 -13.58
CA PRO A 28 -3.16 4.68 -12.43
C PRO A 28 -2.34 3.68 -11.62
N ARG A 29 -2.44 3.72 -10.29
CA ARG A 29 -1.76 2.77 -9.41
C ARG A 29 -2.74 2.12 -8.44
N PRO A 30 -2.78 0.79 -8.33
CA PRO A 30 -3.55 0.12 -7.31
C PRO A 30 -2.89 0.34 -5.93
N VAL A 31 -3.71 0.69 -4.95
CA VAL A 31 -3.28 1.06 -3.60
C VAL A 31 -4.12 0.33 -2.56
N LEU A 32 -3.43 -0.26 -1.60
CA LEU A 32 -3.99 -0.94 -0.44
C LEU A 32 -3.63 -0.18 0.83
N GLN A 33 -4.64 0.17 1.63
CA GLN A 33 -4.45 0.78 2.94
C GLN A 33 -4.69 -0.26 4.03
N VAL A 34 -3.70 -0.42 4.90
CA VAL A 34 -3.71 -1.38 6.01
C VAL A 34 -3.48 -0.61 7.32
N GLU A 35 -4.36 -0.82 8.28
CA GLU A 35 -4.17 -0.34 9.65
C GLU A 35 -3.40 -1.38 10.46
N GLY A 36 -2.30 -0.96 11.08
CA GLY A 36 -1.52 -1.80 11.99
C GLY A 36 -1.00 -0.97 13.15
N LEU A 37 -0.05 -1.54 13.89
CA LEU A 37 0.63 -0.87 14.99
C LEU A 37 2.04 -0.46 14.59
N ASP A 38 2.46 0.74 14.96
CA ASP A 38 3.85 1.17 14.86
C ASP A 38 4.72 0.52 15.95
N ASN A 39 6.02 0.85 15.96
CA ASN A 39 6.97 0.32 16.95
C ASN A 39 6.69 0.79 18.40
N ARG A 40 5.76 1.73 18.60
CA ARG A 40 5.33 2.23 19.92
C ARG A 40 3.98 1.61 20.33
N GLY A 41 3.37 0.77 19.50
CA GLY A 41 2.05 0.20 19.74
C GLY A 41 0.91 1.16 19.44
N LEU A 42 1.16 2.24 18.70
CA LEU A 42 0.14 3.20 18.29
C LEU A 42 -0.42 2.81 16.92
N VAL A 43 -1.68 3.16 16.67
CA VAL A 43 -2.32 2.90 15.38
C VAL A 43 -1.63 3.70 14.27
N GLN A 44 -1.25 2.99 13.21
CA GLN A 44 -0.65 3.57 12.01
C GLN A 44 -1.37 3.04 10.76
N LEU A 45 -1.64 3.93 9.81
CA LEU A 45 -2.12 3.57 8.48
C LEU A 45 -0.94 3.44 7.52
N TYR A 46 -0.78 2.25 6.95
CA TYR A 46 0.19 1.94 5.92
C TYR A 46 -0.50 2.00 4.56
N THR A 47 0.04 2.81 3.65
CA THR A 47 -0.44 2.92 2.27
C THR A 47 0.54 2.21 1.35
N LEU A 48 0.13 1.09 0.78
CA LEU A 48 0.94 0.22 -0.07
C LEU A 48 0.53 0.40 -1.52
N THR A 49 1.50 0.56 -2.42
CA THR A 49 1.23 0.35 -3.86
C THR A 49 1.35 -1.14 -4.13
N VAL A 50 0.31 -1.74 -4.72
CA VAL A 50 0.22 -3.18 -5.02
C VAL A 50 -0.01 -3.40 -6.52
N PRO A 51 0.31 -4.57 -7.10
CA PRO A 51 0.12 -4.85 -8.51
C PRO A 51 -1.36 -4.89 -8.93
N SER A 52 -2.24 -5.34 -8.02
CA SER A 52 -3.69 -5.40 -8.25
C SER A 52 -4.45 -5.28 -6.93
N ILE A 53 -5.67 -4.73 -6.98
CA ILE A 53 -6.61 -4.68 -5.86
C ILE A 53 -7.59 -5.85 -5.82
N GLU A 54 -7.67 -6.66 -6.88
CA GLU A 54 -8.65 -7.77 -7.01
C GLU A 54 -8.64 -8.72 -5.81
N PRO A 55 -7.49 -9.14 -5.24
CA PRO A 55 -7.46 -10.05 -4.09
C PRO A 55 -8.07 -9.47 -2.80
N TYR A 56 -8.24 -8.15 -2.75
CA TYR A 56 -8.66 -7.39 -1.57
C TYR A 56 -10.07 -6.82 -1.70
N GLN A 57 -10.74 -7.00 -2.85
CA GLN A 57 -12.12 -6.56 -3.04
C GLN A 57 -13.07 -7.28 -2.08
N GLY A 58 -13.96 -6.52 -1.44
CA GLY A 58 -14.91 -7.06 -0.46
C GLY A 58 -14.32 -7.45 0.90
N LYS A 59 -13.01 -7.25 1.12
CA LYS A 59 -12.30 -7.63 2.36
C LYS A 59 -11.98 -6.45 3.27
N ILE A 60 -12.65 -5.30 3.07
CA ILE A 60 -12.48 -4.15 3.95
C ILE A 60 -12.94 -4.55 5.37
N GLY A 61 -12.08 -4.37 6.36
CA GLY A 61 -12.32 -4.82 7.74
C GLY A 61 -11.70 -6.17 8.09
N ASP A 62 -11.24 -6.96 7.10
CA ASP A 62 -10.55 -8.22 7.36
C ASP A 62 -9.10 -7.99 7.80
N VAL A 63 -8.61 -8.89 8.66
CA VAL A 63 -7.19 -8.97 9.02
C VAL A 63 -6.44 -9.71 7.91
N ILE A 64 -5.36 -9.12 7.42
CA ILE A 64 -4.54 -9.68 6.35
C ILE A 64 -3.07 -9.72 6.71
N GLN A 65 -2.33 -10.52 5.95
CA GLN A 65 -0.87 -10.57 5.96
C GLN A 65 -0.35 -10.21 4.57
N VAL A 66 0.41 -9.12 4.47
CA VAL A 66 0.99 -8.65 3.21
C VAL A 66 2.50 -8.74 3.28
N PRO A 67 3.15 -9.44 2.33
CA PRO A 67 4.60 -9.39 2.22
C PRO A 67 5.03 -7.98 1.79
N VAL A 68 5.94 -7.37 2.56
CA VAL A 68 6.43 -6.02 2.30
C VAL A 68 7.95 -5.98 2.37
N ARG A 69 8.52 -5.02 1.65
CA ARG A 69 9.92 -4.63 1.77
C ARG A 69 10.02 -3.21 2.31
N ALA A 70 11.01 -2.98 3.18
CA ALA A 70 11.33 -1.63 3.63
C ALA A 70 11.91 -0.82 2.46
N TRP A 71 11.33 0.36 2.20
CA TRP A 71 11.85 1.34 1.27
C TRP A 71 12.25 2.60 2.05
N ALA A 72 13.51 3.02 1.88
CA ALA A 72 14.24 4.08 2.57
C ALA A 72 14.79 3.74 3.98
N ALA A 73 16.12 3.89 4.15
CA ALA A 73 16.80 3.86 5.44
C ALA A 73 16.95 5.31 5.97
N GLY A 74 16.52 5.57 7.21
CA GLY A 74 16.74 6.85 7.90
C GLY A 74 15.70 7.97 7.70
N ALA A 75 14.66 7.73 6.89
CA ALA A 75 13.48 8.59 6.75
C ALA A 75 12.20 7.76 6.96
N ALA A 76 11.04 8.39 7.14
CA ALA A 76 9.75 7.71 7.34
C ALA A 76 9.58 6.55 6.35
N VAL A 77 9.59 5.31 6.87
CA VAL A 77 9.65 4.09 6.06
C VAL A 77 8.28 3.90 5.42
N ASN A 78 8.21 4.12 4.10
CA ASN A 78 7.05 3.74 3.31
C ASN A 78 7.22 2.27 2.89
N LEU A 79 6.15 1.50 2.99
CA LEU A 79 6.16 0.07 2.68
C LEU A 79 5.74 -0.13 1.21
N SER A 80 6.48 -0.98 0.48
CA SER A 80 6.17 -1.35 -0.91
C SER A 80 5.91 -2.86 -1.01
N PHE A 81 4.97 -3.25 -1.87
CA PHE A 81 4.64 -4.65 -2.15
C PHE A 81 5.71 -5.32 -3.02
N GLU A 82 5.90 -6.63 -2.83
CA GLU A 82 6.77 -7.48 -3.64
C GLU A 82 6.06 -8.82 -3.93
N GLU A 83 6.01 -9.23 -5.21
CA GLU A 83 5.41 -10.51 -5.65
C GLU A 83 6.37 -11.67 -5.40
N LYS A 84 5.86 -12.81 -4.91
CA LYS A 84 6.66 -13.98 -4.57
C LYS A 84 6.89 -14.81 -5.85
N GLN A 85 8.15 -14.93 -6.29
CA GLN A 85 8.56 -15.83 -7.37
C GLN A 85 8.28 -17.30 -7.02
#